data_AF-A0A2E0ZAP9-F1
#
_entry.id   AF-A0A2E0ZAP9-F1
#
_cell.length_a   1.000
_cell.length_b   1.000
_cell.length_c   1.000
_cell.angle_alpha   90.00
_cell.angle_beta   90.00
_cell.angle_gamma   90.00
#
_symmetry.space_group_name_H-M   'P 1'
#
loop_
_entity.id
_entity.type
_entity.pdbx_description
1 polymer ?
#
loop_
_entity_poly.entity_id
_entity_poly.type
_entity_poly.pdbx_seq_one_letter_code
_entity_poly.pdbx_strand_id
1 'polypeptide(L)'
;MQVTTPVMEQEQESSWLTKAGLAVGILVCLLLFGLVVARMGLLNGLVNWGETAVSTPNNTLIYTTKAMRFGQTELRIKAGQEITLQLENYDMYPHSFDIDELGLHVEMPANDQVTTQFTVPEPGTYTIYCAVPGHRQAGMIATLVVEP
;
A
#
# COMPACT_ATOMS: atom_id res chain seq x y z
N MET A 1 -85.83 -21.38 12.48
CA MET A 1 -85.77 -22.85 12.55
C MET A 1 -84.55 -23.29 11.76
N GLN A 2 -83.55 -23.90 12.45
CA GLN A 2 -82.43 -24.75 11.96
C GLN A 2 -81.38 -24.04 11.06
N VAL A 3 -80.12 -23.74 11.46
CA VAL A 3 -78.98 -24.57 11.98
C VAL A 3 -78.74 -25.78 11.06
N THR A 4 -77.65 -25.88 10.28
CA THR A 4 -76.27 -26.37 10.57
C THR A 4 -75.54 -26.43 9.19
N THR A 5 -74.21 -26.45 8.96
CA THR A 5 -72.99 -26.82 9.72
C THR A 5 -71.74 -26.27 8.97
N PRO A 6 -70.57 -26.22 9.63
CA PRO A 6 -69.31 -25.70 9.07
C PRO A 6 -68.41 -26.77 8.41
N VAL A 7 -67.68 -26.38 7.36
CA VAL A 7 -66.52 -27.10 6.79
C VAL A 7 -65.27 -26.63 7.54
N MET A 8 -64.82 -27.37 8.56
CA MET A 8 -63.67 -26.98 9.40
C MET A 8 -62.80 -28.18 9.83
N GLU A 9 -62.52 -29.14 8.94
CA GLU A 9 -61.74 -30.35 9.34
C GLU A 9 -60.64 -30.76 8.34
N GLN A 10 -60.17 -29.87 7.45
CA GLN A 10 -59.12 -30.25 6.47
C GLN A 10 -57.92 -29.30 6.39
N GLU A 11 -57.96 -28.09 6.95
CA GLU A 11 -56.83 -27.15 6.82
C GLU A 11 -55.78 -27.23 7.94
N GLN A 12 -56.07 -27.92 9.05
CA GLN A 12 -55.17 -27.89 10.22
C GLN A 12 -53.96 -28.83 10.09
N GLU A 13 -54.02 -29.87 9.26
CA GLU A 13 -52.96 -30.90 9.19
C GLU A 13 -51.77 -30.52 8.30
N SER A 14 -51.92 -29.61 7.34
CA SER A 14 -50.82 -29.23 6.44
C SER A 14 -49.88 -28.15 7.02
N SER A 15 -50.35 -27.39 8.01
CA SER A 15 -49.67 -26.23 8.59
C SER A 15 -48.54 -26.59 9.56
N TRP A 16 -48.64 -27.72 10.26
CA TRP A 16 -47.60 -28.11 11.23
C TRP A 16 -46.39 -28.79 10.58
N LEU A 17 -46.57 -29.50 9.45
CA LEU A 17 -45.49 -30.17 8.72
C LEU A 17 -44.51 -29.15 8.08
N THR A 18 -45.01 -28.04 7.56
CA THR A 18 -44.18 -26.94 7.03
C THR A 18 -43.43 -26.20 8.13
N LYS A 19 -44.07 -25.96 9.29
CA LYS A 19 -43.44 -25.28 10.44
C LYS A 19 -42.39 -26.16 11.12
N ALA A 20 -42.63 -27.46 11.26
CA ALA A 20 -41.68 -28.41 11.84
C ALA A 20 -40.44 -28.60 10.94
N GLY A 21 -40.62 -28.68 9.61
CA GLY A 21 -39.50 -28.81 8.66
C GLY A 21 -38.57 -27.59 8.65
N LEU A 22 -39.12 -26.38 8.72
CA LEU A 22 -38.35 -25.13 8.83
C LEU A 22 -37.57 -25.04 10.14
N ALA A 23 -38.18 -25.41 11.27
CA ALA A 23 -37.52 -25.37 12.58
C ALA A 23 -36.35 -26.37 12.67
N VAL A 24 -36.53 -27.58 12.13
CA VAL A 24 -35.47 -28.61 12.09
C VAL A 24 -34.33 -28.20 11.14
N GLY A 25 -34.64 -27.63 9.98
CA GLY A 25 -33.63 -27.13 9.02
C GLY A 25 -32.75 -26.01 9.58
N ILE A 26 -33.36 -25.06 10.31
CA ILE A 26 -32.64 -23.95 10.94
C ILE A 26 -31.73 -24.45 12.07
N LEU A 27 -32.21 -25.39 12.90
CA LEU A 27 -31.42 -25.98 13.98
C LEU A 27 -30.20 -26.77 13.46
N VAL A 28 -30.36 -27.53 12.37
CA VAL A 28 -29.26 -28.25 11.72
C VAL A 28 -28.25 -27.27 11.10
N CYS A 29 -28.70 -26.19 10.45
CA CYS A 29 -27.80 -25.18 9.90
C CYS A 29 -27.00 -24.44 10.98
N LEU A 30 -27.64 -24.10 12.10
CA LEU A 30 -26.96 -23.41 13.22
C LEU A 30 -25.94 -24.33 13.91
N LEU A 31 -26.23 -25.62 14.05
CA LEU A 31 -25.28 -26.60 14.60
C LEU A 31 -24.09 -26.84 13.66
N LEU A 32 -24.31 -26.92 12.35
CA LEU A 32 -23.25 -27.05 11.35
C LEU A 32 -22.39 -25.78 11.25
N PHE A 33 -23.01 -24.60 11.29
CA PHE A 33 -22.30 -23.32 11.30
C PHE A 33 -21.49 -23.14 12.60
N GLY A 34 -22.06 -23.52 13.75
CA GLY A 34 -21.36 -23.53 15.04
C GLY A 34 -20.14 -24.46 15.05
N LEU A 35 -20.23 -25.64 14.43
CA LEU A 35 -19.10 -26.56 14.28
C LEU A 35 -17.97 -26.00 13.38
N VAL A 36 -18.32 -25.26 12.32
CA VAL A 36 -17.34 -24.59 11.45
C VAL A 36 -16.65 -23.44 12.17
N VAL A 37 -17.40 -22.60 12.90
CA VAL A 37 -16.82 -21.48 13.68
C VAL A 37 -15.95 -22.00 14.83
N ALA A 38 -16.36 -23.06 15.53
CA ALA A 38 -15.56 -23.68 16.59
C ALA A 38 -14.24 -24.27 16.07
N ARG A 39 -14.24 -24.86 14.86
CA ARG A 39 -12.99 -25.35 14.22
C ARG A 39 -12.09 -24.24 13.71
N MET A 40 -12.65 -23.10 13.30
CA MET A 40 -11.87 -21.91 12.93
C MET A 40 -11.18 -21.27 14.15
N GLY A 41 -11.83 -21.29 15.31
CA GLY A 41 -11.27 -20.78 16.56
C GLY A 41 -10.10 -21.61 17.13
N LEU A 42 -10.11 -22.93 16.89
CA LEU A 42 -9.05 -23.82 17.40
C LEU A 42 -7.76 -23.79 16.56
N LEU A 43 -7.80 -23.29 15.32
CA LEU A 43 -6.62 -23.14 14.46
C LEU A 43 -5.85 -21.83 14.67
N ASN A 44 -6.49 -20.79 15.22
CA ASN A 44 -5.84 -19.51 15.51
C ASN A 44 -4.88 -19.54 16.71
N GLY A 45 -4.89 -20.63 17.51
CA GLY A 45 -4.04 -20.77 18.70
C GLY A 45 -2.65 -21.38 18.45
N LEU A 46 -2.30 -21.72 17.20
CA LEU A 46 -1.04 -22.39 16.86
C LEU A 46 -0.14 -21.62 15.89
N VAL A 47 -0.55 -20.44 15.41
CA VAL A 47 0.32 -19.55 14.64
C VAL A 47 0.81 -18.46 15.57
N ASN A 48 1.68 -18.84 16.52
CA ASN A 48 2.58 -17.86 17.14
C ASN A 48 3.78 -17.70 16.20
N TRP A 49 3.54 -17.16 15.01
CA TRP A 49 4.61 -16.56 14.23
C TRP A 49 4.95 -15.26 14.94
N GLY A 50 5.92 -15.36 15.84
CA GLY A 50 6.84 -14.27 16.07
C GLY A 50 7.57 -13.98 14.77
N GLU A 51 6.87 -13.39 13.80
CA GLU A 51 7.49 -12.57 12.80
C GLU A 51 8.08 -11.42 13.61
N THR A 52 9.37 -11.53 13.93
CA THR A 52 10.19 -10.33 14.02
C THR A 52 9.94 -9.60 12.72
N ALA A 53 9.00 -8.65 12.74
CA ALA A 53 8.86 -7.66 11.70
C ALA A 53 10.22 -6.98 11.64
N VAL A 54 11.05 -7.42 10.70
CA VAL A 54 12.20 -6.64 10.26
C VAL A 54 11.55 -5.40 9.70
N SER A 55 11.50 -4.35 10.52
CA SER A 55 11.18 -3.01 10.07
C SER A 55 12.27 -2.69 9.06
N THR A 56 12.00 -3.00 7.79
CA THR A 56 12.79 -2.46 6.70
C THR A 56 12.53 -0.96 6.79
N PRO A 57 13.53 -0.15 7.14
CA PRO A 57 13.32 1.29 7.15
C PRO A 57 12.84 1.67 5.75
N ASN A 58 11.79 2.48 5.66
CA ASN A 58 11.21 2.90 4.38
C ASN A 58 12.18 3.89 3.73
N ASN A 59 13.27 3.38 3.15
CA ASN A 59 14.34 4.17 2.56
C ASN A 59 13.96 4.74 1.19
N THR A 60 12.67 4.89 0.93
CA THR A 60 12.14 5.47 -0.31
C THR A 60 12.10 6.98 -0.17
N LEU A 61 12.88 7.67 -1.01
CA LEU A 61 12.87 9.11 -1.15
C LEU A 61 12.18 9.46 -2.46
N ILE A 62 11.02 10.12 -2.37
CA ILE A 62 10.30 10.64 -3.53
C ILE A 62 10.77 12.07 -3.77
N TYR A 63 11.30 12.33 -4.96
CA TYR A 63 11.87 13.63 -5.31
C TYR A 63 11.31 14.12 -6.64
N THR A 64 10.72 15.30 -6.62
CA THR A 64 9.89 15.79 -7.72
C THR A 64 10.57 16.96 -8.44
N THR A 65 10.22 17.18 -9.70
CA THR A 65 10.57 18.40 -10.44
C THR A 65 9.32 19.08 -11.00
N LYS A 66 9.30 20.41 -10.92
CA LYS A 66 8.23 21.25 -11.46
C LYS A 66 8.74 22.65 -11.76
N ALA A 67 8.33 23.20 -12.88
CA ALA A 67 8.73 24.50 -13.39
C ALA A 67 10.25 24.70 -13.39
N MET A 68 11.01 23.71 -13.87
CA MET A 68 12.48 23.75 -13.98
C MET A 68 13.18 23.87 -12.62
N ARG A 69 12.59 23.28 -11.58
CA ARG A 69 13.10 23.29 -10.21
C ARG A 69 12.94 21.93 -9.58
N PHE A 70 13.87 21.58 -8.73
CA PHE A 70 13.68 20.47 -7.80
C PHE A 70 12.68 20.86 -6.71
N GLY A 71 11.86 19.89 -6.28
CA GLY A 71 10.79 20.09 -5.29
C GLY A 71 11.31 20.43 -3.90
N GLN A 72 12.56 20.07 -3.58
CA GLN A 72 13.26 20.49 -2.38
C GLN A 72 14.68 20.91 -2.76
N THR A 73 15.19 21.97 -2.14
CA THR A 73 16.56 22.44 -2.37
C THR A 73 17.59 21.71 -1.52
N GLU A 74 17.14 20.89 -0.57
CA GLU A 74 17.98 20.08 0.31
C GLU A 74 17.34 18.70 0.52
N LEU A 75 18.15 17.64 0.41
CA LEU A 75 17.83 16.27 0.75
C LEU A 75 18.78 15.79 1.86
N ARG A 76 18.29 14.95 2.77
CA ARG A 76 19.06 14.39 3.88
C ARG A 76 18.96 12.88 3.90
N ILE A 77 20.11 12.20 3.96
CA ILE A 77 20.21 10.74 4.09
C ILE A 77 21.34 10.40 5.08
N LYS A 78 21.44 9.13 5.50
CA LYS A 78 22.57 8.65 6.31
C LYS A 78 23.62 7.97 5.45
N ALA A 79 24.88 8.09 5.84
CA ALA A 79 25.99 7.40 5.21
C ALA A 79 25.80 5.87 5.32
N GLY A 80 26.13 5.16 4.24
CA GLY A 80 26.01 3.70 4.16
C GLY A 80 24.56 3.18 4.08
N GLN A 81 23.56 4.06 4.12
CA GLN A 81 22.17 3.70 3.94
C GLN A 81 21.86 3.52 2.44
N GLU A 82 21.31 2.37 2.05
CA GLU A 82 20.76 2.18 0.72
C GLU A 82 19.46 2.97 0.58
N ILE A 83 19.36 3.82 -0.44
CA ILE A 83 18.23 4.69 -0.71
C ILE A 83 17.57 4.26 -2.01
N THR A 84 16.25 4.06 -1.97
CA THR A 84 15.43 3.96 -3.18
C THR A 84 14.95 5.36 -3.54
N LEU A 85 15.48 5.92 -4.62
CA LEU A 85 15.12 7.24 -5.12
C LEU A 85 14.06 7.11 -6.21
N GLN A 86 12.87 7.63 -5.95
CA GLN A 86 11.81 7.78 -6.94
C GLN A 86 11.80 9.22 -7.42
N LEU A 87 12.20 9.43 -8.67
CA LEU A 87 12.24 10.71 -9.34
C LEU A 87 10.95 10.89 -10.13
N GLU A 88 10.25 12.00 -9.92
CA GLU A 88 9.01 12.32 -10.64
C GLU A 88 9.15 13.66 -11.35
N ASN A 89 8.92 13.67 -12.65
CA ASN A 89 8.97 14.89 -13.45
C ASN A 89 7.57 15.31 -13.87
N TYR A 90 7.09 16.42 -13.32
CA TYR A 90 5.79 17.00 -13.68
C TYR A 90 5.88 18.03 -14.82
N ASP A 91 7.08 18.29 -15.33
CA ASP A 91 7.29 19.19 -16.46
C ASP A 91 7.16 18.45 -17.79
N MET A 92 6.80 19.20 -18.84
CA MET A 92 6.71 18.71 -20.22
C MET A 92 8.07 18.61 -20.91
N TYR A 93 9.16 18.83 -20.18
CA TYR A 93 10.53 18.79 -20.67
C TYR A 93 11.35 17.82 -19.82
N PRO A 94 12.35 17.14 -20.40
CA PRO A 94 13.20 16.24 -19.65
C PRO A 94 14.08 17.01 -18.67
N HIS A 95 14.43 16.33 -17.59
CA HIS A 95 15.36 16.73 -16.56
C HIS A 95 16.35 15.62 -16.28
N SER A 96 17.26 15.88 -15.35
CA SER A 96 18.17 14.87 -14.84
C SER A 96 18.50 15.17 -13.39
N PHE A 97 18.88 14.10 -12.68
CA PHE A 97 19.41 14.15 -11.34
C PHE A 97 20.89 13.74 -11.40
N ASP A 98 21.76 14.73 -11.24
CA ASP A 98 23.20 14.57 -11.37
C ASP A 98 23.93 14.91 -10.07
N ILE A 99 24.90 14.08 -9.70
CA ILE A 99 25.89 14.34 -8.64
C ILE A 99 27.26 13.89 -9.15
N ASP A 100 28.10 14.86 -9.55
CA ASP A 100 29.40 14.61 -10.19
C ASP A 100 30.36 13.83 -9.28
N GLU A 101 30.41 14.20 -8.00
CA GLU A 101 31.31 13.61 -7.00
C GLU A 101 30.99 12.13 -6.73
N LEU A 102 29.77 11.70 -7.03
CA LEU A 102 29.32 10.32 -6.89
C LEU A 102 29.24 9.57 -8.22
N GLY A 103 29.50 10.25 -9.35
CA GLY A 103 29.27 9.69 -10.69
C GLY A 103 27.82 9.28 -10.94
N LEU A 104 26.87 9.90 -10.24
CA LEU A 104 25.45 9.57 -10.33
C LEU A 104 24.80 10.41 -11.41
N HIS A 105 24.23 9.76 -12.41
CA HIS A 105 23.44 10.39 -13.46
C HIS A 105 22.15 9.59 -13.65
N VAL A 106 21.01 10.26 -13.54
CA VAL A 106 19.70 9.65 -13.75
C VAL A 106 18.85 10.58 -14.59
N GLU A 107 18.39 10.09 -15.75
CA GLU A 107 17.45 10.82 -16.60
C GLU A 107 16.06 10.88 -15.95
N MET A 108 15.39 12.02 -16.10
CA MET A 108 14.01 12.25 -15.67
C MET A 108 13.18 12.62 -16.91
N PRO A 109 12.58 11.64 -17.61
CA PRO A 109 11.78 11.91 -18.81
C PRO A 109 10.61 12.85 -18.52
N ALA A 110 10.13 13.58 -19.53
CA ALA A 110 9.03 14.52 -19.39
C ALA A 110 7.72 13.81 -18.96
N ASN A 111 7.02 14.37 -17.97
CA ASN A 111 5.75 13.85 -17.46
C ASN A 111 5.79 12.35 -17.11
N ASP A 112 6.89 11.89 -16.50
CA ASP A 112 7.15 10.49 -16.17
C ASP A 112 7.86 10.34 -14.82
N GLN A 113 8.05 9.10 -14.38
CA GLN A 113 8.75 8.74 -13.16
C GLN A 113 9.81 7.65 -13.39
N VAL A 114 10.92 7.75 -12.67
CA VAL A 114 12.02 6.78 -12.71
C VAL A 114 12.42 6.43 -11.28
N THR A 115 12.66 5.15 -11.02
CA THR A 115 13.18 4.68 -9.73
C THR A 115 14.59 4.15 -9.90
N THR A 116 15.49 4.58 -9.02
CA THR A 116 16.86 4.07 -8.92
C THR A 116 17.23 3.78 -7.48
N GLN A 117 18.27 2.99 -7.27
CA GLN A 117 18.82 2.73 -5.94
C GLN A 117 20.27 3.18 -5.89
N PHE A 118 20.66 3.83 -4.80
CA PHE A 118 22.03 4.28 -4.60
C PHE A 118 22.40 4.24 -3.11
N THR A 119 23.70 4.15 -2.83
CA THR A 119 24.26 4.21 -1.47
C THR A 119 25.41 5.20 -1.47
N VAL A 120 25.47 6.08 -0.48
CA VAL A 120 26.58 7.04 -0.32
C VAL A 120 27.38 6.66 0.93
N PRO A 121 28.62 6.18 0.79
CA PRO A 121 29.38 5.63 1.92
C PRO A 121 29.93 6.70 2.86
N GLU A 122 30.20 7.90 2.35
CA GLU A 122 30.89 8.95 3.11
C GLU A 122 29.94 10.10 3.48
N PRO A 123 29.91 10.51 4.77
CA PRO A 123 29.23 11.72 5.19
C PRO A 123 29.78 12.94 4.46
N GLY A 124 28.92 13.90 4.15
CA GLY A 124 29.33 15.06 3.38
C GLY A 124 28.17 15.86 2.82
N THR A 125 28.50 16.82 1.97
CA THR A 125 27.52 17.64 1.25
C THR A 125 27.86 17.56 -0.23
N TYR A 126 26.89 17.17 -1.03
CA TYR A 126 27.03 16.93 -2.46
C TYR A 126 26.07 17.83 -3.24
N THR A 127 26.50 18.31 -4.40
CA THR A 127 25.67 19.17 -5.24
C THR A 127 24.79 18.32 -6.15
N ILE A 128 23.48 18.50 -6.05
CA ILE A 128 22.53 17.96 -7.03
C ILE A 128 22.30 19.04 -8.08
N TYR A 129 22.34 18.68 -9.35
CA TYR A 129 21.96 19.60 -10.43
C TYR A 129 21.29 18.87 -11.59
N CYS A 130 20.71 19.64 -12.52
CA CYS A 130 20.23 19.12 -13.79
C CYS A 130 21.23 19.43 -14.91
N ALA A 131 21.73 18.40 -15.58
CA ALA A 131 22.70 18.46 -16.68
C ALA A 131 22.11 18.89 -18.03
N VAL A 132 20.78 19.03 -18.15
CA VAL A 132 20.16 19.56 -19.37
C VAL A 132 20.72 20.97 -19.66
N PRO A 133 21.17 21.27 -20.89
CA PRO A 133 21.87 22.51 -21.20
C PRO A 133 21.11 23.77 -20.74
N GLY A 134 21.77 24.62 -19.96
CA GLY A 134 21.21 25.87 -19.43
C GLY A 134 20.47 25.74 -18.10
N HIS A 135 20.06 24.53 -17.67
CA HIS A 135 19.24 24.35 -16.47
C HIS A 135 20.02 24.63 -15.18
N ARG A 136 21.25 24.09 -15.08
CA ARG A 136 22.16 24.40 -13.96
C ARG A 136 22.46 25.89 -13.87
N GLN A 137 22.75 26.54 -15.01
CA GLN A 137 23.03 27.98 -15.07
C GLN A 137 21.81 28.82 -14.70
N ALA A 138 20.60 28.33 -14.96
CA ALA A 138 19.34 28.93 -14.54
C ALA A 138 19.00 28.68 -13.05
N GLY A 139 19.83 27.93 -12.32
CA GLY A 139 19.68 27.69 -10.89
C GLY A 139 18.91 26.42 -10.53
N MET A 140 18.76 25.46 -11.45
CA MET A 140 18.21 24.14 -11.14
C MET A 140 19.26 23.30 -10.40
N ILE A 141 19.45 23.63 -9.13
CA ILE A 141 20.45 23.10 -8.21
C ILE A 141 19.78 22.79 -6.87
N ALA A 142 20.21 21.71 -6.22
CA ALA A 142 19.85 21.35 -4.85
C ALA A 142 21.08 20.76 -4.13
N THR A 143 20.93 20.45 -2.86
CA THR A 143 22.00 19.93 -2.00
C THR A 143 21.61 18.58 -1.43
N LEU A 144 22.49 17.59 -1.49
CA LEU A 144 22.37 16.35 -0.72
C LEU A 144 23.28 16.44 0.50
N VAL A 145 22.70 16.35 1.68
CA VAL A 145 23.41 16.26 2.95
C VAL A 145 23.41 14.80 3.41
N VAL A 146 24.60 14.24 3.59
CA VAL A 146 24.80 12.87 4.07
C VAL A 146 25.31 12.94 5.50
N GLU A 147 24.47 12.53 6.43
CA GLU A 147 24.74 12.51 7.86
C GLU A 147 25.51 11.23 8.24
N PRO A 148 26.32 11.27 9.33
CA PRO A 148 27.03 10.09 9.83
C PRO A 148 26.14 8.92 10.24
#